data_AF-A0A0F7CHP0-F1
#
_entry.id   AF-A0A0F7CHP0-F1
#
_cell.length_a   1.000
_cell.length_b   1.000
_cell.length_c   1.000
_cell.angle_alpha   90.00
_cell.angle_beta   90.00
_cell.angle_gamma   90.00
#
_symmetry.space_group_name_H-M   'P 1'
#
loop_
_entity.id
_entity.type
_entity.pdbx_description
1 polymer ?
#
loop_
_entity_poly.entity_id
_entity_poly.type
_entity_poly.pdbx_seq_one_letter_code
_entity_poly.pdbx_strand_id
1 'polypeptide(L)'
;MQTPAKPATVQVPAHLYKDRYWRGTLHLFTKHSLLHRYFTSKYFDLEEGTIESAALKRLSRPWSQSEKFMLNLALHLFNENLAKVNLSDMDHLNGFNKQLVMEALRLRFG
;
A
#
# COMPACT_ATOMS: atom_id res chain seq x y z
N MET A 1 -20.20 23.12 -7.14
CA MET A 1 -19.12 22.15 -7.46
C MET A 1 -18.09 22.27 -6.35
N GLN A 2 -17.96 21.27 -5.48
CA GLN A 2 -16.96 21.30 -4.39
C GLN A 2 -15.61 20.86 -4.95
N THR A 3 -14.61 21.72 -4.81
CA THR A 3 -13.20 21.46 -5.08
C THR A 3 -12.76 20.24 -4.25
N PRO A 4 -11.98 19.28 -4.79
CA PRO A 4 -11.44 18.21 -3.96
C PRO A 4 -10.48 18.86 -2.96
N ALA A 5 -10.79 18.76 -1.67
CA ALA A 5 -9.86 19.13 -0.61
C ALA A 5 -8.54 18.37 -0.84
N LYS A 6 -7.43 19.11 -0.87
CA LYS A 6 -6.07 18.56 -0.93
C LYS A 6 -5.96 17.50 0.18
N PRO A 7 -5.64 16.24 -0.13
CA PRO A 7 -5.59 15.21 0.90
C PRO A 7 -4.57 15.62 1.96
N ALA A 8 -4.99 15.58 3.23
CA ALA A 8 -4.10 15.80 4.36
C ALA A 8 -2.95 14.78 4.28
N THR A 9 -1.73 15.27 4.22
CA THR A 9 -0.52 14.45 4.19
C THR A 9 -0.40 13.70 5.51
N VAL A 10 -0.34 12.37 5.44
CA VAL A 10 -0.16 11.50 6.61
C VAL A 10 1.26 11.67 7.16
N GLN A 11 1.38 12.13 8.39
CA GLN A 11 2.64 12.07 9.12
C GLN A 11 2.78 10.68 9.71
N VAL A 12 3.83 9.95 9.32
CA VAL A 12 4.06 8.58 9.77
C VAL A 12 4.86 8.60 11.07
N PRO A 13 4.33 8.07 12.19
CA PRO A 13 5.10 7.92 13.42
C PRO A 13 6.38 7.12 13.19
N ALA A 14 7.51 7.58 13.76
CA ALA A 14 8.83 7.02 13.50
C ALA A 14 8.93 5.51 13.81
N HIS A 15 8.18 5.03 14.80
CA HIS A 15 8.19 3.61 15.19
C HIS A 15 7.58 2.70 14.12
N LEU A 16 6.62 3.17 13.30
CA LEU A 16 6.00 2.37 12.25
C LEU A 16 6.96 2.03 11.11
N TYR A 17 8.02 2.82 10.90
CA TYR A 17 9.08 2.47 9.95
C TYR A 17 9.91 1.25 10.38
N LYS A 18 9.88 0.92 11.67
CA LYS A 18 10.56 -0.26 12.24
C LYS A 18 9.60 -1.42 12.50
N ASP A 19 8.30 -1.15 12.54
CA ASP A 19 7.28 -2.16 12.76
C ASP A 19 7.21 -3.17 11.61
N ARG A 20 7.14 -4.45 11.95
CA ARG A 20 7.21 -5.55 10.98
C ARG A 20 6.04 -5.58 9.99
N TYR A 21 4.84 -5.17 10.42
CA TYR A 21 3.62 -5.15 9.61
C TYR A 21 3.55 -3.88 8.78
N TRP A 22 4.00 -2.75 9.32
CA TRP A 22 3.94 -1.49 8.63
C TRP A 22 5.08 -1.26 7.64
N ARG A 23 6.32 -1.65 7.94
CA ARG A 23 7.50 -1.25 7.16
C ARG A 23 7.42 -1.59 5.66
N GLY A 24 6.91 -2.78 5.31
CA GLY A 24 6.71 -3.17 3.91
C GLY A 24 5.55 -2.41 3.24
N THR A 25 4.44 -2.24 3.94
CA THR A 25 3.25 -1.51 3.45
C THR A 25 3.57 -0.04 3.23
N LEU A 26 4.20 0.62 4.20
CA LEU A 26 4.63 2.01 4.11
C LEU A 26 5.61 2.22 2.95
N HIS A 27 6.54 1.29 2.74
CA HIS A 27 7.46 1.36 1.62
C HIS A 27 6.72 1.44 0.27
N LEU A 28 5.73 0.57 0.05
CA LEU A 28 4.94 0.56 -1.18
C LEU A 28 4.08 1.82 -1.31
N PHE A 29 3.39 2.24 -0.24
CA PHE A 29 2.56 3.44 -0.26
C PHE A 29 3.35 4.74 -0.37
N THR A 30 4.60 4.79 0.08
CA THR A 30 5.42 6.01 -0.02
C THR A 30 6.18 6.13 -1.33
N LYS A 31 6.56 5.01 -1.97
CA LYS A 31 7.37 5.02 -3.21
C LYS A 31 6.57 4.78 -4.50
N HIS A 32 5.45 4.06 -4.45
CA HIS A 32 4.66 3.80 -5.67
C HIS A 32 3.77 5.00 -6.01
N SER A 33 3.91 5.54 -7.22
CA SER A 33 3.27 6.79 -7.66
C SER A 33 1.75 6.83 -7.47
N LEU A 34 1.03 5.73 -7.77
CA LEU A 34 -0.41 5.66 -7.57
C LEU A 34 -0.80 5.47 -6.10
N LEU A 35 -0.14 4.56 -5.38
CA LEU A 35 -0.49 4.25 -3.98
C LEU A 35 -0.25 5.47 -3.10
N HIS A 36 0.82 6.23 -3.37
CA HIS A 36 1.14 7.47 -2.67
C HIS A 36 0.01 8.49 -2.69
N ARG A 37 -0.75 8.58 -3.80
CA ARG A 37 -1.91 9.49 -3.90
C ARG A 37 -3.04 9.12 -2.94
N TYR A 38 -3.08 7.88 -2.47
CA TYR A 38 -4.10 7.35 -1.57
C TYR A 38 -3.57 7.09 -0.15
N PHE A 39 -2.31 7.42 0.12
CA PHE A 39 -1.75 7.40 1.47
C PHE A 39 -2.21 8.63 2.26
N THR A 40 -3.44 8.55 2.75
CA THR A 40 -4.18 9.67 3.38
C THR A 40 -4.88 9.20 4.65
N SER A 41 -5.18 10.12 5.58
CA SER A 41 -5.90 9.80 6.83
C SER A 41 -7.32 9.26 6.60
N LYS A 42 -7.84 9.35 5.37
CA LYS A 42 -9.10 8.71 4.98
C LYS A 42 -9.02 7.18 4.99
N TYR A 43 -7.84 6.62 4.73
CA TYR A 43 -7.65 5.17 4.59
C TYR A 43 -6.71 4.57 5.62
N PHE A 44 -5.96 5.41 6.33
CA PHE A 44 -4.91 5.03 7.25
C PHE A 44 -5.14 5.73 8.57
N ASP A 45 -5.43 4.94 9.60
CA ASP A 45 -5.34 5.40 10.98
C ASP A 45 -4.02 4.90 11.55
N LEU A 46 -3.03 5.79 11.60
CA LEU A 46 -1.69 5.43 12.08
C LEU A 46 -1.57 5.46 13.60
N GLU A 47 -2.54 6.06 14.30
CA GLU A 47 -2.57 6.09 15.77
C GLU A 47 -3.15 4.77 16.28
N GLU A 48 -4.28 4.35 15.72
CA GLU A 48 -4.91 3.05 16.02
C GLU A 48 -4.27 1.89 15.25
N GLY A 49 -3.40 2.19 14.29
CA GLY A 49 -2.67 1.19 13.52
C GLY A 49 -3.58 0.35 12.60
N THR A 50 -4.56 0.98 11.94
CA THR A 50 -5.52 0.29 11.06
C THR A 50 -5.52 0.82 9.62
N ILE A 51 -6.01 -0.01 8.68
CA ILE A 51 -6.13 0.32 7.25
C ILE A 51 -7.54 -0.02 6.76
N GLU A 52 -8.21 0.95 6.12
CA GLU A 52 -9.52 0.81 5.46
C GLU A 52 -9.44 0.02 4.14
N SER A 53 -9.08 -1.25 4.27
CA SER A 53 -8.77 -2.13 3.14
C SER A 53 -9.95 -2.33 2.19
N ALA A 54 -11.19 -2.43 2.70
CA ALA A 54 -12.39 -2.56 1.88
C ALA A 54 -12.60 -1.33 0.98
N ALA A 55 -12.35 -0.13 1.51
CA ALA A 55 -12.48 1.10 0.77
C ALA A 55 -11.38 1.23 -0.30
N LEU A 56 -10.14 0.88 0.02
CA LEU A 56 -9.02 0.85 -0.93
C LEU A 56 -9.26 -0.17 -2.05
N LYS A 57 -9.75 -1.37 -1.74
CA LYS A 57 -10.10 -2.37 -2.76
C LYS A 57 -11.19 -1.87 -3.69
N ARG A 58 -12.25 -1.24 -3.16
CA ARG A 58 -13.32 -0.67 -3.98
C ARG A 58 -12.79 0.44 -4.89
N LEU A 59 -11.91 1.29 -4.38
CA LEU A 59 -11.23 2.33 -5.14
C LEU A 59 -10.37 1.75 -6.27
N SER A 60 -9.72 0.60 -6.05
CA SER A 60 -8.84 -0.03 -7.03
C SER A 60 -9.53 -0.78 -8.16
N ARG A 61 -10.87 -0.89 -8.15
CA ARG A 61 -11.63 -1.61 -9.18
C ARG A 61 -11.27 -1.22 -10.62
N PRO A 62 -11.11 0.07 -10.99
CA PRO A 62 -10.77 0.46 -12.35
C PRO A 62 -9.26 0.45 -12.64
N TRP A 63 -8.40 0.11 -11.67
CA TRP A 63 -6.95 0.11 -11.87
C TRP A 63 -6.49 -1.06 -12.74
N SER A 64 -5.30 -0.93 -13.30
CA SER A 64 -4.62 -2.01 -14.03
C SER A 64 -4.30 -3.20 -13.12
N GLN A 65 -4.00 -4.35 -13.72
CA GLN A 65 -3.61 -5.56 -12.99
C GLN A 65 -2.36 -5.32 -12.12
N SER A 66 -1.36 -4.62 -12.68
CA SER A 66 -0.12 -4.26 -11.94
C SER A 66 -0.44 -3.39 -10.71
N GLU A 67 -1.27 -2.36 -10.86
CA GLU A 67 -1.62 -1.46 -9.75
C GLU A 67 -2.44 -2.18 -8.67
N LYS A 68 -3.38 -3.04 -9.07
CA LYS A 68 -4.14 -3.88 -8.15
C LYS A 68 -3.22 -4.83 -7.39
N PHE A 69 -2.25 -5.43 -8.07
CA PHE A 69 -1.24 -6.28 -7.42
C PHE A 69 -0.46 -5.49 -6.37
N MET A 70 0.03 -4.29 -6.69
CA MET A 70 0.78 -3.46 -5.75
C MET A 70 -0.05 -3.14 -4.50
N LEU A 71 -1.34 -2.81 -4.65
CA LEU A 71 -2.23 -2.57 -3.52
C LEU A 71 -2.47 -3.85 -2.70
N ASN A 72 -2.82 -4.95 -3.35
CA ASN A 72 -3.11 -6.21 -2.68
C ASN A 72 -1.88 -6.70 -1.90
N LEU A 73 -0.69 -6.58 -2.48
CA LEU A 73 0.55 -6.89 -1.78
C LEU A 73 0.73 -5.98 -0.56
N ALA A 74 0.57 -4.67 -0.70
CA ALA A 74 0.72 -3.74 0.43
C ALA A 74 -0.24 -4.06 1.59
N LEU A 75 -1.49 -4.42 1.27
CA LEU A 75 -2.48 -4.85 2.27
C LEU A 75 -2.10 -6.20 2.90
N HIS A 76 -1.64 -7.16 2.10
CA HIS A 76 -1.21 -8.47 2.55
C HIS A 76 0.01 -8.40 3.50
N LEU A 77 0.98 -7.53 3.21
CA LEU A 77 2.16 -7.33 4.07
C LEU A 77 1.79 -6.79 5.46
N PHE A 78 0.79 -5.90 5.51
CA PHE A 78 0.26 -5.39 6.77
C PHE A 78 -0.52 -6.47 7.52
N ASN A 79 -1.43 -7.15 6.83
CA ASN A 79 -2.17 -8.28 7.39
C ASN A 79 -2.66 -9.18 6.25
N GLU A 80 -2.26 -10.45 6.28
CA GLU A 80 -2.54 -11.43 5.23
C GLU A 80 -4.03 -11.70 4.99
N ASN A 81 -4.88 -11.39 5.97
CA ASN A 81 -6.33 -11.52 5.86
C ASN A 81 -6.95 -10.37 5.06
N LEU A 82 -6.26 -9.24 4.90
CA LEU A 82 -6.77 -8.10 4.16
C LEU A 82 -6.69 -8.30 2.66
N ALA A 83 -5.77 -9.12 2.14
CA ALA A 83 -5.71 -9.44 0.73
C ALA A 83 -5.00 -10.76 0.47
N LYS A 84 -5.51 -11.54 -0.49
CA LYS A 84 -4.79 -12.66 -1.08
C LYS A 84 -3.99 -12.14 -2.28
N VAL A 85 -2.76 -12.62 -2.41
CA VAL A 85 -1.83 -12.23 -3.47
C VAL A 85 -1.53 -13.47 -4.30
N ASN A 86 -1.75 -13.38 -5.60
CA ASN A 86 -1.26 -14.37 -6.54
C ASN A 86 0.10 -13.91 -7.06
N LEU A 87 1.18 -14.65 -6.78
CA LEU A 87 2.53 -14.25 -7.19
C LEU A 87 2.71 -14.26 -8.71
N SER A 88 1.92 -15.03 -9.46
CA SER A 88 1.95 -14.98 -10.94
C SER A 88 1.55 -13.61 -11.49
N ASP A 89 0.83 -12.78 -10.73
CA ASP A 89 0.51 -11.41 -11.13
C ASP A 89 1.76 -10.50 -11.17
N MET A 90 2.89 -10.94 -10.60
CA MET A 90 4.18 -10.23 -10.70
C MET A 90 4.69 -10.11 -12.14
N ASP A 91 4.21 -10.96 -13.06
CA ASP A 91 4.58 -10.90 -14.48
C ASP A 91 4.09 -9.62 -15.17
N HIS A 92 3.03 -9.00 -14.64
CA HIS A 92 2.51 -7.73 -15.14
C HIS A 92 3.29 -6.50 -14.66
N LEU A 93 4.26 -6.67 -13.76
CA LEU A 93 5.04 -5.56 -13.21
C LEU A 93 6.18 -5.16 -14.15
N ASN A 94 6.37 -3.85 -14.31
CA ASN A 94 7.60 -3.33 -14.89
C ASN A 94 8.80 -3.49 -13.92
N GLY A 95 10.01 -3.23 -14.40
CA GLY A 95 11.23 -3.40 -13.60
C GLY A 95 11.24 -2.60 -12.29
N PHE A 96 10.72 -1.37 -12.33
CA PHE A 96 10.63 -0.52 -11.14
C PHE A 96 9.67 -1.10 -10.08
N ASN A 97 8.46 -1.52 -10.48
CA ASN A 97 7.50 -2.11 -9.55
C ASN A 97 7.99 -3.45 -9.01
N LYS A 98 8.69 -4.26 -9.82
CA LYS A 98 9.37 -5.49 -9.33
C LYS A 98 10.38 -5.17 -8.24
N GLN A 99 11.20 -4.15 -8.43
CA GLN A 99 12.17 -3.73 -7.41
C GLN A 99 11.48 -3.30 -6.10
N LEU A 100 10.43 -2.46 -6.18
CA LEU A 100 9.67 -2.04 -5.00
C LEU A 100 9.07 -3.23 -4.24
N VAL A 101 8.53 -4.22 -4.97
CA VAL A 101 7.99 -5.45 -4.38
C VAL A 101 9.07 -6.23 -3.65
N MET A 102 10.24 -6.42 -4.26
CA MET A 102 11.34 -7.16 -3.64
C MET A 102 11.89 -6.43 -2.40
N GLU A 103 12.01 -5.10 -2.46
CA GLU A 103 12.38 -4.29 -1.29
C GLU A 103 11.35 -4.41 -0.18
N ALA A 104 10.06 -4.32 -0.49
CA ALA A 104 8.98 -4.45 0.50
C ALA A 104 8.91 -5.86 1.13
N LEU A 105 9.15 -6.91 0.34
CA LEU A 105 9.22 -8.29 0.84
C LEU A 105 10.43 -8.51 1.75
N ARG A 106 11.60 -7.97 1.37
CA ARG A 106 12.79 -7.98 2.23
C ARG A 106 12.54 -7.22 3.51
N LEU A 107 11.86 -6.08 3.43
CA LEU A 107 11.40 -5.37 4.62
C LEU A 107 10.38 -6.17 5.41
N ARG A 108 9.63 -7.13 4.89
CA ARG A 108 8.67 -7.91 5.71
C ARG A 108 9.31 -9.14 6.36
N PHE A 109 10.16 -9.84 5.60
CA PHE A 109 10.62 -11.19 5.92
C PHE A 109 12.13 -11.33 6.08
N GLY A 110 12.91 -10.31 5.71
CA GLY A 110 14.34 -10.20 6.03
C GLY A 110 14.56 -9.56 7.40
#